data_AF-A0AAD9Y6R1-F1
#
_entry.id   AF-A0AAD9Y6R1-F1
#
_cell.length_a   1.000
_cell.length_b   1.000
_cell.length_c   1.000
_cell.angle_alpha   90.00
_cell.angle_beta   90.00
_cell.angle_gamma   90.00
#
_symmetry.space_group_name_H-M   'P 1'
#
loop_
_entity.id
_entity.type
_entity.pdbx_description
1 polymer ?
#
loop_
_entity_poly.entity_id
_entity_poly.type
_entity_poly.pdbx_seq_one_letter_code
_entity_poly.pdbx_strand_id
1 'polypeptide(L)'
;MIQRAIEKKTEIQAFILSNNDDDDAKQHIPEEDLLSTEDWKVLAEIGMILEPFYWQTKRCEDWGVGDGYGRLWEVMMGTEYLLSYLID
;
A
#
# COMPACT_ATOMS: atom_id res chain seq x y z
N MET A 1 1.14 3.72 3.46
CA MET A 1 1.96 4.51 2.49
C MET A 1 1.43 4.36 1.07
N ILE A 2 1.31 3.14 0.53
CA ILE A 2 0.78 2.87 -0.83
C ILE A 2 -0.62 3.47 -1.05
N GLN A 3 -1.57 3.24 -0.14
CA GLN A 3 -2.91 3.79 -0.25
C GLN A 3 -2.93 5.33 -0.35
N ARG A 4 -2.16 6.00 0.53
CA ARG A 4 -1.99 7.46 0.48
C ARG A 4 -1.37 7.92 -0.84
N ALA A 5 -0.42 7.16 -1.40
CA ALA A 5 0.18 7.48 -2.70
C ALA A 5 -0.84 7.39 -3.83
N ILE A 6 -1.71 6.37 -3.82
CA ILE A 6 -2.79 6.20 -4.81
C ILE A 6 -3.81 7.33 -4.70
N GLU A 7 -4.26 7.67 -3.49
CA GLU A 7 -5.19 8.78 -3.24
C GLU A 7 -4.62 10.13 -3.73
N LYS A 8 -3.30 10.31 -3.62
CA LYS A 8 -2.60 11.53 -4.03
C LYS A 8 -2.11 11.51 -5.47
N LYS A 9 -2.36 10.45 -6.25
CA LYS A 9 -1.85 10.29 -7.62
C LYS A 9 -2.15 11.52 -8.50
N THR A 10 -3.39 12.00 -8.48
CA THR A 10 -3.81 13.16 -9.30
C THR A 10 -3.08 14.44 -8.89
N GLU A 11 -2.91 14.67 -7.58
CA GLU A 11 -2.19 15.83 -7.05
C GLU A 11 -0.69 15.76 -7.40
N ILE A 12 -0.10 14.55 -7.33
CA ILE A 12 1.29 14.30 -7.72
C ILE A 12 1.49 14.57 -9.21
N GLN A 13 0.58 14.08 -10.07
CA GLN A 13 0.64 14.31 -11.52
C GLN A 13 0.49 15.80 -11.86
N ALA A 14 -0.42 16.51 -11.20
CA ALA A 14 -0.58 17.95 -11.38
C ALA A 14 0.67 18.73 -10.95
N PHE A 15 1.30 18.33 -9.84
CA PHE A 15 2.55 18.91 -9.37
C PHE A 15 3.70 18.69 -10.35
N ILE A 16 3.85 17.48 -10.89
CA ILE A 16 4.88 17.16 -11.91
C ILE A 16 4.68 18.01 -13.17
N LEU A 17 3.44 18.14 -13.64
CA LEU A 17 3.11 18.99 -14.79
C LEU A 17 3.50 20.45 -14.53
N SER A 18 3.11 21.01 -13.37
CA SER A 18 3.45 22.39 -13.03
C SER A 18 4.97 22.62 -12.89
N ASN A 19 5.72 21.64 -12.37
CA ASN A 19 7.17 21.74 -12.26
C ASN A 19 7.86 21.69 -13.63
N ASN A 20 7.31 20.92 -14.57
CA ASN A 20 7.86 20.80 -15.92
C ASN A 20 7.51 22.00 -16.82
N ASP A 21 6.46 22.75 -16.47
CA ASP A 21 6.11 24.02 -17.15
C ASP A 21 7.06 25.18 -16.77
N ASP A 22 7.82 25.07 -15.67
CA ASP A 22 8.84 26.06 -15.30
C ASP A 22 10.11 25.88 -16.16
N ASP A 23 10.64 27.01 -16.68
CA ASP A 23 11.84 27.06 -17.56
C ASP A 23 13.14 26.59 -16.87
N ASP A 24 13.13 26.43 -15.55
CA ASP A 24 14.31 26.11 -14.76
C ASP A 24 14.52 24.60 -14.68
N ALA A 25 15.28 24.04 -15.64
CA ALA A 25 15.57 22.60 -15.77
C ALA A 25 16.16 21.93 -14.52
N LYS A 26 16.60 22.69 -13.50
CA LYS A 26 17.03 22.18 -12.19
C LYS A 26 15.86 21.77 -11.29
N GLN A 27 14.65 22.21 -11.59
CA GLN A 27 13.42 21.89 -10.83
C GLN A 27 12.65 20.73 -11.47
N HIS A 28 13.03 20.31 -12.68
CA HIS A 28 12.44 19.14 -13.34
C HIS A 28 12.79 17.87 -12.60
N ILE A 29 11.79 16.99 -12.50
CA ILE A 29 11.94 15.69 -11.87
C ILE A 29 12.55 14.74 -12.90
N PRO A 30 13.64 14.01 -12.57
CA PRO A 30 14.24 13.04 -13.47
C PRO A 30 13.23 12.00 -13.94
N GLU A 31 13.33 11.55 -15.20
CA GLU A 31 12.42 10.54 -15.75
C GLU A 31 12.45 9.22 -14.97
N GLU A 32 13.59 8.88 -14.37
CA GLU A 32 13.77 7.68 -13.52
C GLU A 32 12.97 7.72 -12.21
N ASP A 33 12.59 8.91 -11.74
CA ASP A 33 11.75 9.09 -10.56
C ASP A 33 10.25 9.14 -10.89
N LEU A 34 9.89 9.09 -12.18
CA LEU A 34 8.50 9.11 -12.63
C LEU A 34 7.91 7.71 -12.73
N LEU A 35 6.85 7.46 -11.98
CA LEU A 35 6.07 6.23 -12.09
C LEU A 35 5.23 6.24 -13.37
N SER A 36 5.42 5.24 -14.23
CA SER A 36 4.57 5.01 -15.40
C SER A 36 3.16 4.56 -14.98
N THR A 37 2.23 4.58 -15.94
CA THR A 37 0.86 4.08 -15.69
C THR A 37 0.85 2.62 -15.23
N GLU A 38 1.76 1.79 -15.75
CA GLU A 38 1.85 0.38 -15.31
C GLU A 38 2.43 0.28 -13.90
N ASP A 39 3.42 1.09 -13.54
CA ASP A 39 3.97 1.09 -12.17
C ASP A 39 2.90 1.45 -11.13
N TRP A 40 2.04 2.42 -11.46
CA TRP A 40 0.89 2.77 -10.61
C TRP A 40 -0.11 1.62 -10.45
N LYS A 41 -0.31 0.83 -11.50
CA LYS A 41 -1.20 -0.34 -11.46
C LYS A 41 -0.59 -1.46 -10.61
N VAL A 42 0.70 -1.75 -10.80
CA VAL A 42 1.45 -2.71 -9.98
C VAL A 42 1.43 -2.28 -8.50
N LEU A 43 1.60 -0.99 -8.20
CA LEU A 43 1.49 -0.49 -6.82
C LEU A 43 0.10 -0.72 -6.21
N ALA A 44 -0.97 -0.57 -6.99
CA ALA A 44 -2.33 -0.86 -6.53
C ALA A 44 -2.54 -2.35 -6.27
N GLU A 45 -2.06 -3.21 -7.16
CA GLU A 45 -2.11 -4.67 -7.00
C GLU A 45 -1.32 -5.14 -5.77
N ILE A 46 -0.10 -4.61 -5.58
CA ILE A 46 0.70 -4.87 -4.37
C ILE A 46 -0.04 -4.40 -3.12
N GLY A 47 -0.70 -3.24 -3.17
CA GLY A 47 -1.53 -2.74 -2.07
C GLY A 47 -2.64 -3.72 -1.69
N MET A 48 -3.34 -4.29 -2.68
CA MET A 48 -4.39 -5.30 -2.46
C MET A 48 -3.83 -6.61 -1.89
N ILE A 49 -2.67 -7.07 -2.38
CA ILE A 49 -2.01 -8.27 -1.87
C ILE A 49 -1.59 -8.06 -0.41
N LEU A 50 -1.09 -6.87 -0.06
CA LEU A 50 -0.59 -6.56 1.28
C LEU A 50 -1.71 -6.26 2.29
N GLU A 51 -2.90 -5.85 1.86
CA GLU A 51 -4.03 -5.55 2.74
C GLU A 51 -4.35 -6.67 3.75
N PRO A 52 -4.52 -7.94 3.36
CA PRO A 52 -4.79 -9.00 4.31
C PRO A 52 -3.63 -9.24 5.30
N PHE A 53 -2.37 -9.07 4.88
CA PHE A 53 -1.22 -9.16 5.79
C PHE A 53 -1.18 -8.01 6.78
N TYR A 54 -1.54 -6.80 6.35
CA TYR A 54 -1.69 -5.65 7.23
C TYR A 54 -2.71 -5.96 8.32
N TRP A 55 -3.91 -6.40 7.95
CA TRP A 55 -4.95 -6.74 8.93
C TRP A 55 -4.54 -7.86 9.87
N GLN A 56 -3.88 -8.89 9.37
CA GLN A 56 -3.36 -9.98 10.20
C GLN A 56 -2.30 -9.48 11.18
N THR A 57 -1.38 -8.63 10.72
CA THR A 57 -0.34 -8.02 11.57
C THR A 57 -0.97 -7.13 12.63
N LYS A 58 -1.94 -6.28 12.27
CA LYS A 58 -2.68 -5.44 13.23
C LYS A 58 -3.39 -6.27 14.31
N ARG A 59 -3.92 -7.45 13.97
CA ARG A 59 -4.51 -8.39 14.95
C ARG A 59 -3.46 -8.98 15.89
N CYS A 60 -2.24 -9.21 15.41
CA CYS A 60 -1.12 -9.66 16.25
C CYS A 60 -0.54 -8.54 17.13
N GLU A 61 -0.70 -7.27 16.74
CA GLU A 61 -0.20 -6.10 17.48
C GLU A 61 -1.05 -5.75 18.70
N ASP A 62 -2.28 -6.26 18.83
CA ASP A 62 -3.18 -5.89 19.92
C ASP A 62 -3.00 -6.79 21.17
N TRP A 63 -2.64 -6.16 22.29
CA TRP A 63 -2.81 -6.68 23.65
C TRP A 63 -4.25 -6.43 24.09
N GLY A 64 -5.19 -7.17 23.49
CA GLY A 64 -6.61 -6.86 23.42
C GLY A 64 -7.26 -6.29 24.69
N VAL A 65 -7.86 -5.11 24.56
CA VAL A 65 -8.79 -4.55 25.53
C VAL A 65 -10.22 -4.84 25.05
N GLY A 66 -10.87 -5.85 25.64
CA GLY A 66 -12.29 -6.18 25.43
C GLY A 66 -12.63 -7.66 25.18
N ASP A 67 -13.83 -8.08 25.60
CA ASP A 67 -14.30 -9.47 25.59
C ASP A 67 -14.68 -9.97 24.19
N GLY A 68 -13.91 -10.93 23.67
CA GLY A 68 -14.21 -11.72 22.48
C GLY A 68 -13.80 -13.18 22.67
N TYR A 69 -14.37 -14.10 21.88
CA TYR A 69 -14.24 -15.57 21.97
C TYR A 69 -12.84 -16.16 21.68
N GLY A 70 -11.76 -15.50 22.10
CA GLY A 70 -10.38 -15.98 22.02
C GLY A 70 -9.61 -15.42 20.82
N ARG A 71 -8.79 -14.40 21.08
CA ARG A 71 -7.96 -13.68 20.08
C ARG A 71 -6.92 -14.56 19.39
N LEU A 72 -6.46 -15.61 20.08
CA LEU A 72 -5.56 -16.60 19.50
C LEU A 72 -6.20 -17.34 18.31
N TRP A 73 -7.50 -17.61 18.38
CA TRP A 73 -8.19 -18.31 17.29
C TRP A 73 -8.30 -17.44 16.04
N GLU A 74 -8.56 -16.13 16.22
CA GLU A 74 -8.56 -15.15 15.12
C GLU A 74 -7.18 -15.04 14.47
N VAL A 75 -6.10 -15.08 15.26
CA VAL A 75 -4.73 -15.08 14.73
C VAL A 75 -4.42 -16.39 14.00
N MET A 76 -4.66 -17.55 14.61
CA MET A 76 -4.34 -18.87 14.02
C MET A 76 -5.11 -19.09 12.71
N MET A 77 -6.42 -18.85 12.71
CA MET A 77 -7.24 -19.00 11.51
C MET A 77 -6.84 -18.02 10.42
N GLY A 78 -6.52 -16.77 10.78
CA GLY A 78 -6.05 -15.77 9.82
C GLY A 78 -4.70 -16.14 9.20
N THR A 79 -3.75 -16.66 9.98
CA THR A 79 -2.48 -17.16 9.44
C THR A 79 -2.66 -18.37 8.55
N GLU A 80 -3.48 -19.34 8.95
CA GLU A 80 -3.74 -20.56 8.17
C GLU A 80 -4.39 -20.23 6.83
N TYR A 81 -5.38 -19.32 6.84
CA TYR A 81 -5.98 -18.79 5.62
C TYR A 81 -4.93 -18.12 4.73
N LEU A 82 -4.07 -17.23 5.23
CA LEU A 82 -3.07 -16.60 4.37
C LEU A 82 -2.06 -17.59 3.79
N LEU A 83 -1.66 -18.59 4.58
CA LEU A 83 -0.77 -19.67 4.14
C LEU A 83 -1.40 -20.50 3.01
N SER A 84 -2.71 -20.79 3.07
CA SER A 84 -3.36 -21.59 2.03
C SER A 84 -3.42 -20.89 0.67
N TYR A 85 -3.43 -19.55 0.64
CA TYR A 85 -3.44 -18.78 -0.62
C TYR A 85 -2.03 -18.43 -1.14
N LEU A 86 -0.98 -18.62 -0.34
CA LEU A 86 0.40 -18.31 -0.73
C LEU A 86 1.21 -19.53 -1.20
N ILE A 87 0.78 -20.75 -0.84
CA ILE A 87 1.54 -21.99 -1.05
C ILE A 87 1.00 -22.82 -2.23
N ASP A 88 -0.13 -22.44 -2.84
CA ASP A 88 -0.58 -22.96 -4.14
C ASP A 88 0.17 -22.29 -5.31
#